data_AF-A0A5N3QTQ7-F1
#
_entry.id   AF-A0A5N3QTQ7-F1
#
_cell.length_a   1.000
_cell.length_b   1.000
_cell.length_c   1.000
_cell.angle_alpha   90.00
_cell.angle_beta   90.00
_cell.angle_gamma   90.00
#
_symmetry.space_group_name_H-M   'P 1'
#
loop_
_entity.id
_entity.type
_entity.pdbx_description
1 polymer ?
#
loop_
_entity_poly.entity_id
_entity_poly.type
_entity_poly.pdbx_seq_one_letter_code
_entity_poly.pdbx_strand_id
1 'polypeptide(L)' 'MKKFPRKFQYPLMVSMVLPTMLLSMPAIMVAKTINAEQTFFDAWLNAVTQMVPSALLVLGVVAPMVRLFVTKVLIEPELE' A
#
# COMPACT_ATOMS: atom_id res chain seq x y z
N MET A 1 -16.66 14.72 -10.55
CA MET A 1 -16.06 14.45 -9.23
C MET A 1 -15.17 15.61 -8.85
N LYS A 2 -15.25 16.14 -7.62
CA LYS A 2 -14.42 17.26 -7.15
C LYS A 2 -13.01 16.72 -6.86
N LYS A 3 -11.99 17.28 -7.49
CA LYS A 3 -10.60 16.81 -7.38
C LYS A 3 -10.00 17.23 -6.02
N PHE A 4 -9.01 16.48 -5.55
CA PHE A 4 -8.38 16.74 -4.25
C PHE A 4 -7.34 17.87 -4.34
N PRO A 5 -7.26 18.74 -3.32
CA PRO A 5 -6.23 19.77 -3.22
C PRO A 5 -4.81 19.15 -3.21
N ARG A 6 -3.86 19.81 -3.88
CA ARG A 6 -2.47 19.35 -4.05
C ARG A 6 -1.74 18.94 -2.76
N LYS A 7 -2.06 19.57 -1.62
CA LYS A 7 -1.48 19.22 -0.32
C LYS A 7 -1.68 17.75 0.10
N PHE A 8 -2.65 17.06 -0.51
CA PHE A 8 -2.93 15.66 -0.23
C PHE A 8 -2.17 14.68 -1.14
N GLN A 9 -1.35 15.15 -2.09
CA GLN A 9 -0.64 14.28 -3.03
C GLN A 9 0.24 13.21 -2.37
N TYR A 10 1.13 13.64 -1.47
CA TYR A 10 2.00 12.72 -0.73
C TYR A 10 1.22 11.80 0.21
N PRO A 11 0.31 12.31 1.07
CA PRO A 11 -0.52 11.46 1.91
C PRO A 11 -1.36 10.43 1.13
N LEU A 12 -1.95 10.80 -0.02
CA LEU A 12 -2.74 9.88 -0.84
C LEU A 12 -1.88 8.82 -1.53
N MET A 13 -0.70 9.18 -2.05
CA MET A 13 0.22 8.17 -2.61
C MET A 13 0.62 7.16 -1.54
N VAL A 14 0.98 7.63 -0.35
CA VAL A 14 1.38 6.78 0.78
C VAL A 14 0.22 5.88 1.23
N SER A 15 -1.00 6.41 1.36
CA SER A 15 -2.17 5.64 1.80
C SER A 15 -2.75 4.68 0.75
N MET A 16 -2.52 4.91 -0.54
CA MET A 16 -2.96 3.99 -1.60
C MET A 16 -1.99 2.83 -1.82
N VAL A 17 -0.68 3.08 -1.75
CA VAL A 17 0.35 2.10 -2.10
C VAL A 17 0.64 1.13 -0.95
N LEU A 18 0.81 1.65 0.28
CA LEU A 18 1.33 0.84 1.39
C LEU A 18 0.31 -0.14 2.00
N PRO A 19 -0.94 0.24 2.29
CA PRO A 19 -1.87 -0.65 3.00
C PRO A 19 -2.39 -1.80 2.12
N THR A 20 -2.56 -1.55 0.82
CA THR A 20 -3.15 -2.53 -0.10
C THR A 20 -2.15 -3.62 -0.47
N MET A 21 -0.90 -3.26 -0.75
CA MET A 21 0.13 -4.18 -1.24
C MET A 21 0.78 -5.01 -0.13
N LEU A 22 1.01 -4.44 1.05
CA LEU A 22 1.87 -5.06 2.06
C LEU A 22 1.14 -5.62 3.27
N LEU A 23 -0.05 -5.09 3.61
CA LEU A 23 -0.65 -5.37 4.92
C LEU A 23 -1.92 -6.22 4.86
N SER A 24 -2.70 -6.11 3.79
CA SER A 24 -4.02 -6.74 3.72
C SER A 24 -3.96 -8.28 3.59
N MET A 25 -3.25 -8.80 2.58
CA MET A 25 -3.16 -10.26 2.35
C MET A 25 -2.43 -11.03 3.45
N PRO A 26 -1.25 -10.59 3.96
CA PRO A 26 -0.56 -11.29 5.05
C PRO A 26 -1.39 -11.33 6.33
N ALA A 27 -2.06 -10.23 6.69
CA ALA A 27 -2.89 -10.16 7.88
C ALA A 27 -4.11 -11.09 7.78
N ILE A 28 -4.78 -11.12 6.62
CA ILE A 28 -5.92 -12.02 6.38
C ILE A 28 -5.49 -13.49 6.42
N MET A 29 -4.36 -13.81 5.79
CA MET A 29 -3.84 -15.18 5.77
C MET A 29 -3.50 -15.64 7.19
N VAL A 30 -2.73 -14.85 7.94
CA VAL A 30 -2.36 -15.18 9.32
C VAL A 30 -3.59 -15.28 10.22
N ALA A 31 -4.56 -14.37 10.10
CA ALA A 31 -5.81 -14.47 10.86
C ALA A 31 -6.58 -15.78 10.61
N LYS A 32 -6.42 -16.39 9.43
CA LYS A 32 -7.10 -17.63 9.05
C LYS A 32 -6.29 -18.89 9.33
N THR A 33 -4.97 -18.81 9.39
CA THR A 33 -4.08 -19.98 9.45
C THR A 33 -3.27 -20.07 10.73
N ILE A 34 -3.37 -19.09 11.63
CA ILE A 34 -2.58 -19.11 12.86
C ILE A 34 -3.00 -20.28 13.76
N ASN A 35 -1.99 -21.03 14.22
CA ASN A 35 -2.18 -22.09 15.19
C ASN A 35 -2.30 -21.49 16.60
N ALA A 36 -3.02 -22.16 17.50
CA ALA A 36 -3.32 -21.67 18.85
C ALA A 36 -2.08 -21.33 19.72
N GLU A 37 -0.90 -21.84 19.34
CA GLU A 37 0.36 -21.63 20.06
C GLU A 37 1.17 -20.41 19.56
N GLN A 38 0.74 -19.73 18.48
CA GLN A 38 1.46 -18.59 17.91
C GLN A 38 0.78 -17.25 18.22
N THR A 39 1.57 -16.23 18.54
CA THR A 39 1.12 -14.85 18.67
C THR A 39 0.84 -14.25 17.30
N PHE A 40 -0.36 -13.67 17.11
CA PHE A 40 -0.79 -13.06 15.84
C PHE A 40 0.24 -12.07 15.28
N PHE A 41 0.78 -11.22 16.14
CA PHE A 41 1.73 -10.19 15.75
C PHE A 41 3.01 -10.80 15.15
N ASP A 42 3.56 -11.85 15.76
CA ASP A 42 4.80 -12.48 15.30
C ASP A 42 4.60 -13.22 13.98
N ALA A 43 3.49 -13.95 13.84
CA ALA A 43 3.14 -14.64 12.60
C ALA A 43 2.90 -13.65 11.45
N TRP A 44 2.24 -12.53 11.72
CA TRP A 44 2.02 -11.45 10.77
C TRP A 44 3.32 -10.77 10.37
N LEU A 45 4.17 -10.41 11.34
CA LEU A 45 5.46 -9.76 11.09
C LEU A 45 6.36 -10.65 10.21
N ASN A 46 6.38 -11.95 10.47
CA ASN A 46 7.12 -12.92 9.67
C ASN A 46 6.59 -13.00 8.22
N ALA A 47 5.26 -13.11 8.05
CA ALA A 47 4.64 -13.14 6.73
C ALA A 47 4.90 -11.84 5.93
N VAL A 48 4.83 -10.67 6.59
CA VAL A 48 5.18 -9.39 5.97
C VAL A 48 6.64 -9.38 5.54
N THR A 49 7.56 -9.77 6.44
CA THR A 49 9.01 -9.77 6.16
C THR A 49 9.37 -10.67 4.96
N GLN A 50 8.71 -11.82 4.83
CA GLN A 50 8.89 -12.71 3.68
C GLN A 50 8.37 -12.12 2.37
N MET A 51 7.32 -11.28 2.44
CA MET A 51 6.74 -10.62 1.27
C MET A 51 7.43 -9.31 0.89
N VAL A 52 8.21 -8.70 1.78
CA VAL A 52 8.91 -7.42 1.54
C VAL A 52 9.77 -7.45 0.26
N PRO A 53 10.62 -8.45 -0.02
CA PRO A 53 11.47 -8.44 -1.21
C PRO A 53 10.67 -8.36 -2.51
N SER A 54 9.61 -9.18 -2.63
CA SER A 54 8.70 -9.15 -3.79
C SER A 54 7.91 -7.84 -3.85
N ALA A 55 7.47 -7.32 -2.70
CA ALA A 55 6.72 -6.07 -2.65
C ALA A 55 7.57 -4.86 -3.05
N LEU A 56 8.88 -4.86 -2.75
CA LEU A 56 9.81 -3.83 -3.22
C LEU A 56 9.96 -3.83 -4.76
N LEU A 57 9.99 -5.01 -5.37
CA LEU A 57 10.01 -5.13 -6.84
C LEU A 57 8.71 -4.60 -7.46
N VAL A 58 7.56 -4.95 -6.86
CA VAL A 58 6.25 -4.45 -7.30
C VAL A 58 6.13 -2.94 -7.08
N LEU A 59 6.68 -2.40 -5.99
CA LEU A 59 6.75 -0.96 -5.72
C LEU A 59 7.46 -0.20 -6.84
N GLY A 60 8.51 -0.76 -7.43
CA GLY A 60 9.20 -0.15 -8.58
C GLY A 60 8.28 0.10 -9.78
N VAL A 61 7.24 -0.72 -9.95
CA VAL A 61 6.25 -0.60 -11.04
C VAL A 61 5.00 0.16 -10.60
N VAL A 62 4.52 -0.07 -9.37
CA VAL A 62 3.30 0.53 -8.83
C VAL A 62 3.50 1.99 -8.46
N ALA A 63 4.68 2.38 -7.94
CA ALA A 63 4.96 3.77 -7.58
C ALA A 63 4.80 4.76 -8.75
N PRO A 64 5.36 4.53 -9.96
CA PRO A 64 5.14 5.44 -11.09
C PRO A 64 3.68 5.44 -11.56
N MET A 65 3.00 4.28 -11.54
CA MET A 65 1.58 4.18 -11.92
C MET A 65 0.67 4.95 -10.96
N VAL A 66 0.88 4.82 -9.65
CA VAL A 66 0.13 5.55 -8.64
C VAL A 66 0.46 7.04 -8.70
N ARG A 67 1.71 7.42 -8.94
CA ARG A 67 2.08 8.83 -9.17
C ARG A 67 1.31 9.42 -10.35
N LEU A 68 1.24 8.71 -11.48
CA LEU A 68 0.49 9.14 -12.66
C LEU A 68 -1.01 9.22 -12.37
N PHE A 69 -1.58 8.20 -11.71
CA PHE A 69 -3.00 8.20 -11.34
C PHE A 69 -3.36 9.35 -10.40
N VAL A 70 -2.57 9.57 -9.36
CA VAL A 70 -2.78 10.64 -8.39
C VAL A 70 -2.66 12.01 -9.06
N THR A 71 -1.62 12.23 -9.87
CA THR A 71 -1.40 13.52 -10.53
C THR A 71 -2.38 13.82 -11.66
N LYS A 72 -2.81 12.83 -12.44
CA LYS A 72 -3.67 13.04 -13.62
C LYS A 72 -5.16 12.91 -13.31
N VAL A 73 -5.53 12.01 -12.40
CA VAL A 73 -6.94 11.69 -12.12
C VAL A 73 -7.44 12.39 -10.86
N LEU A 74 -6.68 12.31 -9.76
CA LEU A 74 -7.16 12.72 -8.44
C LEU A 74 -6.89 14.18 -8.09
N ILE A 75 -5.80 14.76 -8.60
CA ILE A 75 -5.36 16.12 -8.26
C ILE A 75 -5.74 17.10 -9.36
N GLU A 76 -6.02 18.35 -8.97
CA GLU A 76 -6.25 19.47 -9.89
C GLU A 76 -5.01 19.74 -10.76
N PRO A 77 -5.19 19.98 -12.07
CA PRO A 77 -4.08 20.29 -12.97
C PRO A 77 -3.36 21.56 -12.51
N GLU A 78 -2.06 21.63 -12.82
CA GLU A 78 -1.28 22.84 -12.64
C GLU A 78 -1.97 23.94 -13.46
N LEU A 79 -2.51 24.95 -12.78
CA LEU A 79 -2.85 26.21 -13.45
C LEU A 79 -1.49 26.85 -13.77
N GLU A 80 -1.08 26.77 -15.03
CA GLU A 80 -0.04 27.65 -15.59
C GLU A 80 -0.45 29.12 -15.43
#